data_AF-B8G2G7-F1
#
_entry.id   AF-B8G2G7-F1
#
_cell.length_a   1.000
_cell.length_b   1.000
_cell.length_c   1.000
_cell.angle_alpha   90.00
_cell.angle_beta   90.00
_cell.angle_gamma   90.00
#
_symmetry.space_group_name_H-M   'P 1'
#
loop_
_entity.id
_entity.type
_entity.pdbx_description
1 polymer ?
#
loop_
_entity_poly.entity_id
_entity_poly.type
_entity_poly.pdbx_seq_one_letter_code
_entity_poly.pdbx_strand_id
1 'polypeptide(L)'
;MKKHSCLLLCTVAIGLIFLSGCASAGGSSTAGTNTIIKADSGQSPETTDWESTTHEIVNNFEGVTMGVKEGTVSLSGLTLNFTNSSDKQCIYGDYFLLEKRVNGKWYQVPTIIDNYAFNDIGYDLATGGNGEWRVDWGWLYGELEPGDYRIVKDISDFRGTGDYEKYYLTAEFSVDERTKSADLAPMVMIKGKLYQDTGKESDIKARCGVMDGEVTSTVGPFEKPTQDNQSNFGSEYGYQFVDERSVDIFMNEKWLRFELL
;
A
#
# COMPACT_ATOMS: atom_id res chain seq x y z
N MET A 1 -55.30 -14.27 -0.33
CA MET A 1 -55.59 -14.74 1.06
C MET A 1 -54.53 -15.78 1.39
N LYS A 2 -53.64 -15.74 2.38
CA LYS A 2 -53.41 -14.88 3.56
C LYS A 2 -51.88 -14.76 3.73
N LYS A 3 -51.43 -13.61 4.21
CA LYS A 3 -50.07 -13.36 4.72
C LYS A 3 -49.91 -14.03 6.08
N HIS A 4 -48.78 -14.64 6.41
CA HIS A 4 -48.27 -14.68 7.79
C HIS A 4 -46.74 -14.64 7.82
N SER A 5 -46.24 -13.50 8.30
CA SER A 5 -44.89 -13.26 8.78
C SER A 5 -44.79 -13.85 10.20
N CYS A 6 -43.65 -14.45 10.55
CA CYS A 6 -43.33 -14.77 11.95
C CYS A 6 -41.83 -14.59 12.18
N LEU A 7 -41.51 -13.43 12.78
CA LEU A 7 -40.27 -13.15 13.51
C LEU A 7 -40.12 -14.17 14.65
N LEU A 8 -38.94 -14.77 14.80
CA LEU A 8 -38.51 -15.37 16.06
C LEU A 8 -37.20 -14.71 16.50
N LEU A 9 -37.29 -13.97 17.61
CA LEU A 9 -36.17 -13.36 18.32
C LEU A 9 -36.02 -14.06 19.69
N CYS A 10 -34.80 -14.53 19.93
CA CYS A 10 -34.04 -14.63 21.18
C CYS A 10 -34.68 -15.20 22.44
N THR A 11 -34.01 -16.16 23.08
CA THR A 11 -33.06 -15.89 24.20
C THR A 11 -32.58 -17.21 24.80
N VAL A 12 -31.28 -17.45 24.75
CA VAL A 12 -30.64 -18.55 25.49
C VAL A 12 -30.14 -17.98 26.82
N ALA A 13 -30.69 -18.51 27.90
CA ALA A 13 -30.21 -18.26 29.26
C ALA A 13 -28.95 -19.10 29.52
N ILE A 14 -27.87 -18.48 29.98
CA ILE A 14 -26.76 -19.20 30.62
C ILE A 14 -26.40 -18.47 31.92
N GLY A 15 -26.40 -19.25 32.99
CA GLY A 15 -26.43 -18.81 34.37
C GLY A 15 -25.07 -18.43 34.95
N LEU A 16 -25.18 -17.78 36.10
CA LEU A 16 -24.12 -17.45 37.03
C LEU A 16 -23.46 -18.69 37.61
N ILE A 17 -22.13 -18.71 37.65
CA ILE A 17 -21.38 -19.33 38.74
C ILE A 17 -20.29 -18.34 39.17
N PHE A 18 -20.47 -17.81 40.37
CA PHE A 18 -19.44 -17.11 41.12
C PHE A 18 -18.44 -18.11 41.68
N LEU A 19 -17.15 -17.83 41.51
CA LEU A 19 -16.11 -18.29 42.41
C LEU A 19 -15.34 -17.08 42.94
N SER A 20 -15.56 -16.83 44.22
CA SER A 20 -14.90 -15.85 45.06
C SER A 20 -13.49 -16.32 45.44
N GLY A 21 -12.51 -15.42 45.28
CA GLY A 21 -11.19 -15.54 45.89
C GLY A 21 -10.93 -14.34 46.79
N CYS A 22 -10.95 -14.55 48.10
CA CYS A 22 -10.50 -13.58 49.11
C CYS A 22 -9.01 -13.76 49.38
N ALA A 23 -8.26 -12.66 49.50
CA ALA A 23 -7.05 -12.60 50.30
C ALA A 23 -6.92 -11.21 50.93
N SER A 24 -6.79 -11.16 52.25
CA SER A 24 -6.75 -9.96 53.09
C SER A 24 -5.36 -9.69 53.68
N ALA A 25 -4.99 -8.40 53.67
CA ALA A 25 -4.31 -7.62 54.72
C ALA A 25 -2.95 -8.06 55.33
N GLY A 26 -1.97 -7.14 55.26
CA GLY A 26 -0.80 -7.03 56.14
C GLY A 26 -0.09 -5.69 55.92
N GLY A 27 0.14 -4.90 56.96
CA GLY A 27 0.41 -3.46 56.88
C GLY A 27 1.85 -2.93 57.09
N SER A 28 1.90 -1.58 57.08
CA SER A 28 2.83 -0.60 57.69
C SER A 28 4.29 -0.43 57.21
N SER A 29 4.52 0.76 56.64
CA SER A 29 5.62 1.75 56.82
C SER A 29 7.10 1.33 56.69
N THR A 30 7.85 1.92 55.74
CA THR A 30 8.89 2.96 55.99
C THR A 30 9.54 3.51 54.71
N ALA A 31 9.73 4.84 54.72
CA ALA A 31 10.80 5.67 54.14
C ALA A 31 11.34 5.45 52.70
N GLY A 32 11.14 6.49 51.88
CA GLY A 32 12.20 7.14 51.09
C GLY A 32 12.57 6.50 49.75
N THR A 33 12.17 7.14 48.65
CA THR A 33 13.07 7.72 47.61
C THR A 33 12.19 8.37 46.54
N ASN A 34 12.28 9.70 46.40
CA ASN A 34 11.67 10.44 45.30
C ASN A 34 12.39 10.08 44.00
N THR A 35 11.88 9.07 43.30
CA THR A 35 12.29 8.77 41.94
C THR A 35 11.25 9.39 41.02
N ILE A 36 11.63 10.46 40.33
CA ILE A 36 10.84 11.04 39.24
C ILE A 36 10.83 9.99 38.13
N ILE A 37 9.80 9.13 38.12
CA ILE A 37 9.47 8.36 36.93
C ILE A 37 8.88 9.37 35.96
N LYS A 38 9.74 9.81 35.03
CA LYS A 38 9.33 10.54 33.84
C LYS A 38 8.33 9.63 33.13
N ALA A 39 7.05 9.94 33.25
CA ALA A 39 6.00 9.28 32.50
C ALA A 39 6.35 9.43 31.03
N ASP A 40 6.69 8.30 30.42
CA ASP A 40 6.87 8.19 28.99
C ASP A 40 5.54 8.57 28.35
N SER A 41 5.58 9.71 27.67
CA SER A 41 4.42 10.32 27.05
C SER A 41 4.02 9.50 25.84
N GLY A 42 3.01 8.66 26.04
CA GLY A 42 1.93 8.43 25.09
C GLY A 42 2.33 7.87 23.73
N GLN A 43 2.30 6.54 23.63
CA GLN A 43 1.74 5.92 22.44
C GLN A 43 0.30 5.52 22.80
N SER A 44 -0.63 6.40 22.47
CA SER A 44 -2.04 6.04 22.41
C SER A 44 -2.16 4.86 21.45
N PRO A 45 -2.86 3.76 21.79
CA PRO A 45 -3.14 2.73 20.81
C PRO A 45 -3.88 3.39 19.65
N GLU A 46 -3.33 3.29 18.44
CA GLU A 46 -4.05 3.70 17.23
C GLU A 46 -5.27 2.81 17.09
N THR A 47 -6.42 3.25 17.59
CA THR A 47 -7.69 2.61 17.32
C THR A 47 -8.17 3.15 15.99
N THR A 48 -8.22 2.29 14.98
CA THR A 48 -8.83 2.62 13.69
C THR A 48 -10.33 2.34 13.74
N ASP A 49 -11.12 3.24 13.15
CA ASP A 49 -12.57 3.08 12.97
C ASP A 49 -12.91 2.21 11.73
N TRP A 50 -11.90 1.60 11.10
CA TRP A 50 -12.06 0.80 9.90
C TRP A 50 -12.72 -0.54 10.19
N GLU A 51 -13.40 -1.09 9.18
CA GLU A 51 -14.00 -2.42 9.26
C GLU A 51 -12.91 -3.49 9.41
N SER A 52 -13.09 -4.42 10.34
CA SER A 52 -12.19 -5.57 10.46
C SER A 52 -12.28 -6.46 9.22
N THR A 53 -11.24 -7.26 8.98
CA THR A 53 -11.30 -8.29 7.95
C THR A 53 -12.51 -9.21 8.15
N THR A 54 -13.15 -9.57 7.05
CA THR A 54 -14.18 -10.62 7.01
C THR A 54 -13.58 -11.97 6.59
N HIS A 55 -12.27 -12.03 6.32
CA HIS A 55 -11.55 -13.18 5.81
C HIS A 55 -10.52 -13.70 6.82
N GLU A 56 -11.00 -14.49 7.79
CA GLU A 56 -10.15 -15.12 8.80
C GLU A 56 -9.46 -16.40 8.29
N ILE A 57 -10.14 -17.17 7.43
CA ILE A 57 -9.61 -18.39 6.82
C ILE A 57 -9.06 -18.02 5.44
N VAL A 58 -7.74 -17.99 5.34
CA VAL A 58 -7.00 -17.65 4.12
C VAL A 58 -5.87 -18.64 3.88
N ASN A 59 -5.43 -18.76 2.62
CA ASN A 59 -4.34 -19.63 2.19
C ASN A 59 -4.54 -21.11 2.59
N ASN A 60 -5.80 -21.55 2.67
CA ASN A 60 -6.18 -22.93 2.99
C ASN A 60 -6.41 -23.80 1.74
N PHE A 61 -6.15 -23.26 0.54
CA PHE A 61 -6.26 -24.02 -0.70
C PHE A 61 -4.93 -24.73 -0.99
N GLU A 62 -4.85 -26.01 -0.63
CA GLU A 62 -3.63 -26.79 -0.77
C GLU A 62 -3.13 -26.83 -2.23
N GLY A 63 -1.83 -26.54 -2.40
CA GLY A 63 -1.18 -26.51 -3.70
C GLY A 63 -1.41 -25.24 -4.51
N VAL A 64 -2.25 -24.30 -4.06
CA VAL A 64 -2.48 -23.02 -4.74
C VAL A 64 -1.99 -21.86 -3.88
N THR A 65 -1.11 -21.03 -4.44
CA THR A 65 -0.46 -19.94 -3.71
C THR A 65 -0.51 -18.63 -4.51
N MET A 66 -0.43 -17.53 -3.75
CA MET A 66 -0.34 -16.17 -4.28
C MET A 66 0.79 -15.44 -3.54
N GLY A 67 1.58 -14.66 -4.27
CA GLY A 67 2.64 -13.85 -3.69
C GLY A 67 2.84 -12.55 -4.46
N VAL A 68 3.56 -11.61 -3.87
CA VAL A 68 3.94 -10.35 -4.54
C VAL A 68 5.19 -10.59 -5.38
N LYS A 69 5.16 -10.13 -6.64
CA LYS A 69 6.34 -10.12 -7.50
C LYS A 69 7.33 -9.09 -7.00
N GLU A 70 8.55 -9.53 -6.72
CA GLU A 70 9.61 -8.68 -6.18
C GLU A 70 9.87 -7.44 -7.04
N GLY A 71 10.08 -6.30 -6.40
CA GLY A 71 10.39 -5.03 -7.08
C GLY A 71 9.20 -4.36 -7.77
N THR A 72 7.96 -4.84 -7.57
CA THR A 72 6.77 -4.26 -8.23
C THR A 72 5.87 -3.41 -7.33
N VAL A 73 6.12 -3.39 -6.02
CA VAL A 73 5.31 -2.62 -5.07
C VAL A 73 5.53 -1.12 -5.27
N SER A 74 4.44 -0.38 -5.48
CA SER A 74 4.40 1.09 -5.52
C SER A 74 3.32 1.62 -4.56
N LEU A 75 3.11 2.94 -4.52
CA LEU A 75 2.03 3.53 -3.73
C LEU A 75 0.62 3.18 -4.22
N SER A 76 0.48 2.83 -5.50
CA SER A 76 -0.82 2.69 -6.19
C SER A 76 -1.05 1.31 -6.83
N GLY A 77 -0.06 0.42 -6.79
CA GLY A 77 -0.19 -0.91 -7.35
C GLY A 77 0.96 -1.86 -7.04
N LEU A 78 0.80 -3.11 -7.50
CA LEU A 78 1.86 -4.12 -7.55
C LEU A 78 1.52 -5.19 -8.59
N THR A 79 2.40 -6.17 -8.76
CA THR A 79 2.09 -7.40 -9.53
C THR A 79 2.04 -8.60 -8.61
N LEU A 80 0.96 -9.39 -8.71
CA LEU A 80 0.80 -10.67 -8.03
C LEU A 80 1.23 -11.82 -8.92
N ASN A 81 1.87 -12.82 -8.32
CA ASN A 81 2.17 -14.11 -8.92
C ASN A 81 1.29 -15.19 -8.29
N PHE A 82 0.73 -16.06 -9.12
CA PHE A 82 -0.06 -17.21 -8.72
C PHE A 82 0.66 -18.48 -9.16
N THR A 83 0.62 -19.51 -8.31
CA THR A 83 1.09 -20.85 -8.66
C THR A 83 0.02 -21.85 -8.25
N ASN A 84 -0.38 -22.70 -9.19
CA ASN A 84 -1.27 -23.83 -8.96
C ASN A 84 -0.49 -25.14 -9.19
N SER A 85 -0.06 -25.76 -8.11
CA SER A 85 0.57 -27.09 -8.09
C SER A 85 -0.42 -28.22 -7.75
N SER A 86 -1.71 -27.90 -7.60
CA SER A 86 -2.77 -28.88 -7.35
C SER A 86 -3.22 -29.58 -8.64
N ASP A 87 -4.10 -30.58 -8.48
CA ASP A 87 -4.81 -31.25 -9.57
C ASP A 87 -6.12 -30.54 -9.99
N LYS A 88 -6.39 -29.35 -9.44
CA LYS A 88 -7.64 -28.59 -9.65
C LYS A 88 -7.49 -27.53 -10.74
N GLN A 89 -8.60 -27.28 -11.44
CA GLN A 89 -8.74 -26.12 -12.32
C GLN A 89 -9.18 -24.93 -11.48
N CYS A 90 -8.40 -23.85 -11.49
CA CYS A 90 -8.72 -22.67 -10.73
C CYS A 90 -9.15 -21.51 -11.63
N ILE A 91 -10.07 -20.69 -11.15
CA ILE A 91 -10.47 -19.43 -11.80
C ILE A 91 -10.46 -18.31 -10.75
N TYR A 92 -9.89 -17.16 -11.08
CA TYR A 92 -9.93 -15.93 -10.27
C TYR A 92 -10.40 -14.75 -11.13
N GLY A 93 -10.92 -13.68 -10.51
CA GLY A 93 -11.46 -12.53 -11.24
C GLY A 93 -10.70 -11.22 -10.99
N ASP A 94 -11.29 -10.08 -11.37
CA ASP A 94 -10.70 -8.75 -11.11
C ASP A 94 -10.87 -8.29 -9.66
N TYR A 95 -11.89 -8.79 -8.96
CA TYR A 95 -12.17 -8.40 -7.57
C TYR A 95 -10.98 -8.67 -6.63
N PHE A 96 -10.75 -7.73 -5.72
CA PHE A 96 -9.81 -7.85 -4.61
C PHE A 96 -10.23 -6.96 -3.45
N LEU A 97 -9.72 -7.27 -2.26
CA LEU A 97 -9.75 -6.35 -1.12
C LEU A 97 -8.32 -5.94 -0.76
N LEU A 98 -8.17 -4.69 -0.37
CA LEU A 98 -6.94 -4.17 0.23
C LEU A 98 -7.16 -4.02 1.74
N GLU A 99 -6.26 -4.58 2.53
CA GLU A 99 -6.31 -4.51 3.99
C GLU A 99 -4.99 -4.00 4.57
N LYS A 100 -5.07 -3.22 5.66
CA LYS A 100 -3.92 -2.71 6.43
C LYS A 100 -3.83 -3.42 7.77
N ARG A 101 -2.60 -3.70 8.21
CA ARG A 101 -2.32 -4.22 9.55
C ARG A 101 -2.24 -3.06 10.54
N VAL A 102 -3.11 -3.07 11.55
CA VAL A 102 -3.12 -2.11 12.66
C VAL A 102 -3.17 -2.89 13.97
N ASN A 103 -2.20 -2.67 14.86
CA ASN A 103 -2.07 -3.39 16.15
C ASN A 103 -2.17 -4.93 16.02
N GLY A 104 -1.54 -5.49 14.98
CA GLY A 104 -1.52 -6.94 14.73
C GLY A 104 -2.82 -7.53 14.18
N LYS A 105 -3.81 -6.70 13.83
CA LYS A 105 -5.07 -7.12 13.21
C LYS A 105 -5.23 -6.50 11.82
N TRP A 106 -5.96 -7.18 10.94
CA TRP A 106 -6.24 -6.73 9.58
C TRP A 106 -7.56 -5.97 9.52
N TYR A 107 -7.52 -4.82 8.86
CA TYR A 107 -8.66 -3.93 8.64
C TYR A 107 -8.75 -3.56 7.17
N GLN A 108 -9.97 -3.45 6.65
CA GLN A 108 -10.23 -3.05 5.27
C GLN A 108 -9.86 -1.58 5.06
N VAL A 109 -9.07 -1.30 4.02
CA VAL A 109 -8.77 0.07 3.62
C VAL A 109 -10.06 0.70 3.06
N PRO A 110 -10.48 1.89 3.51
CA PRO A 110 -11.66 2.55 2.98
C PRO A 110 -11.50 2.92 1.51
N THR A 111 -12.57 2.82 0.73
CA THR A 111 -12.57 3.27 -0.66
C THR A 111 -12.73 4.79 -0.72
N ILE A 112 -12.09 5.43 -1.71
CA ILE A 112 -12.17 6.88 -1.93
C ILE A 112 -13.33 7.31 -2.83
N ILE A 113 -14.00 6.32 -3.44
CA ILE A 113 -15.20 6.51 -4.26
C ILE A 113 -16.34 5.63 -3.73
N ASP A 114 -17.55 6.17 -3.84
CA ASP A 114 -18.79 5.43 -3.61
C ASP A 114 -19.29 4.78 -4.91
N ASN A 115 -19.99 3.66 -4.81
CA ASN A 115 -20.63 2.96 -5.95
C ASN A 115 -19.63 2.57 -7.07
N TYR A 116 -18.65 1.74 -6.73
CA TYR A 116 -17.74 1.13 -7.69
C TYR A 116 -18.24 -0.26 -8.13
N ALA A 117 -17.68 -0.76 -9.22
CA ALA A 117 -17.88 -2.13 -9.69
C ALA A 117 -16.58 -2.67 -10.28
N PHE A 118 -16.42 -3.99 -10.22
CA PHE A 118 -15.35 -4.71 -10.90
C PHE A 118 -15.90 -5.35 -12.17
N ASN A 119 -15.03 -5.58 -13.16
CA ASN A 119 -15.42 -6.38 -14.31
C ASN A 119 -15.67 -7.83 -13.85
N ASP A 120 -16.73 -8.42 -14.38
CA ASP A 120 -17.01 -9.84 -14.20
C ASP A 120 -16.24 -10.63 -15.27
N ILE A 121 -14.98 -10.93 -14.96
CA ILE A 121 -14.05 -11.67 -15.80
C ILE A 121 -13.46 -12.84 -15.02
N GLY A 122 -13.28 -13.98 -15.68
CA GLY A 122 -12.59 -15.15 -15.13
C GLY A 122 -11.26 -15.38 -15.83
N TYR A 123 -10.18 -15.39 -15.05
CA TYR A 123 -8.84 -15.77 -15.48
C TYR A 123 -8.59 -17.22 -15.11
N ASP A 124 -8.23 -18.04 -16.08
CA ASP A 124 -7.88 -19.44 -15.87
C ASP A 124 -6.50 -19.57 -15.23
N LEU A 125 -6.43 -20.36 -14.16
CA LEU A 125 -5.20 -20.85 -13.55
C LEU A 125 -5.22 -22.37 -13.58
N ALA A 126 -4.77 -22.92 -14.70
CA ALA A 126 -4.77 -24.36 -14.95
C ALA A 126 -3.93 -25.15 -13.94
N THR A 127 -4.19 -26.46 -13.83
CA THR A 127 -3.36 -27.39 -13.07
C THR A 127 -1.90 -27.32 -13.52
N GLY A 128 -0.97 -27.25 -12.56
CA GLY A 128 0.46 -27.03 -12.82
C GLY A 128 0.81 -25.63 -13.36
N GLY A 129 -0.18 -24.74 -13.46
CA GLY A 129 -0.05 -23.43 -14.09
C GLY A 129 0.50 -22.35 -13.17
N ASN A 130 0.92 -21.24 -13.79
CA ASN A 130 1.27 -20.00 -13.11
C ASN A 130 0.51 -18.84 -13.76
N GLY A 131 0.28 -17.78 -12.99
CA GLY A 131 -0.36 -16.56 -13.47
C GLY A 131 0.35 -15.33 -12.92
N GLU A 132 0.33 -14.25 -13.69
CA GLU A 132 0.66 -12.91 -13.20
C GLU A 132 -0.57 -12.02 -13.33
N TRP A 133 -0.83 -11.18 -12.32
CA TRP A 133 -1.93 -10.23 -12.36
C TRP A 133 -1.48 -8.89 -11.79
N ARG A 134 -1.60 -7.85 -12.61
CA ARG A 134 -1.28 -6.48 -12.19
C ARG A 134 -2.45 -5.92 -11.40
N VAL A 135 -2.16 -5.44 -10.20
CA VAL A 135 -3.11 -4.77 -9.33
C VAL A 135 -2.89 -3.28 -9.46
N ASP A 136 -3.93 -2.55 -9.84
CA ASP A 136 -4.02 -1.11 -9.73
C ASP A 136 -5.15 -0.79 -8.77
N TRP A 137 -4.80 -0.25 -7.61
CA TRP A 137 -5.75 0.18 -6.59
C TRP A 137 -5.88 1.70 -6.52
N GLY A 138 -5.06 2.46 -7.25
CA GLY A 138 -5.04 3.91 -7.19
C GLY A 138 -6.40 4.54 -7.49
N TRP A 139 -7.15 3.94 -8.41
CA TRP A 139 -8.50 4.38 -8.76
C TRP A 139 -9.55 4.17 -7.66
N LEU A 140 -9.35 3.22 -6.73
CA LEU A 140 -10.34 2.81 -5.73
C LEU A 140 -9.95 3.21 -4.30
N TYR A 141 -8.65 3.18 -3.98
CA TYR A 141 -8.11 3.41 -2.64
C TYR A 141 -7.11 4.57 -2.59
N GLY A 142 -6.71 5.13 -3.74
CA GLY A 142 -5.68 6.16 -3.82
C GLY A 142 -4.27 5.62 -3.58
N GLU A 143 -3.35 6.51 -3.23
CA GLU A 143 -1.99 6.17 -2.83
C GLU A 143 -1.95 5.71 -1.37
N LEU A 144 -1.16 4.68 -1.08
CA LEU A 144 -1.02 4.16 0.27
C LEU A 144 0.05 4.92 1.05
N GLU A 145 -0.27 5.25 2.30
CA GLU A 145 0.75 5.67 3.25
C GLU A 145 1.63 4.47 3.68
N PRO A 146 2.84 4.72 4.21
CA PRO A 146 3.66 3.66 4.76
C PRO A 146 2.92 2.76 5.76
N GLY A 147 3.22 1.48 5.71
CA GLY A 147 2.61 0.46 6.56
C GLY A 147 2.65 -0.93 5.94
N ASP A 148 2.10 -1.88 6.69
CA ASP A 148 1.96 -3.27 6.25
C ASP A 148 0.55 -3.52 5.73
N TYR A 149 0.48 -4.11 4.55
CA TYR A 149 -0.74 -4.32 3.79
C TYR A 149 -0.83 -5.77 3.33
N ARG A 150 -2.04 -6.18 2.93
CA ARG A 150 -2.25 -7.40 2.16
C ARG A 150 -3.32 -7.20 1.10
N ILE A 151 -3.13 -7.88 -0.03
CA ILE A 151 -4.22 -8.12 -0.98
C ILE A 151 -4.93 -9.41 -0.56
N VAL A 152 -6.26 -9.38 -0.46
CA VAL A 152 -7.10 -10.58 -0.35
C VAL A 152 -7.77 -10.80 -1.68
N LYS A 153 -7.67 -12.02 -2.20
CA LYS A 153 -8.27 -12.40 -3.48
C LYS A 153 -9.02 -13.71 -3.36
N ASP A 154 -10.20 -13.77 -3.98
CA ASP A 154 -10.91 -15.03 -4.11
C ASP A 154 -10.39 -15.84 -5.30
N ILE A 155 -10.45 -17.16 -5.15
CA ILE A 155 -10.12 -18.12 -6.19
C ILE A 155 -11.07 -19.30 -6.06
N SER A 156 -11.54 -19.82 -7.20
CA SER A 156 -12.53 -20.90 -7.23
C SER A 156 -11.90 -22.17 -7.81
N ASP A 157 -12.08 -23.30 -7.15
CA ASP A 157 -11.94 -24.63 -7.78
C ASP A 157 -13.17 -24.84 -8.66
N PHE A 158 -13.00 -24.65 -9.97
CA PHE A 158 -14.11 -24.64 -10.92
C PHE A 158 -14.29 -26.03 -11.56
N ARG A 159 -15.44 -26.65 -11.30
CA ARG A 159 -15.81 -27.98 -11.80
C ARG A 159 -16.96 -27.92 -12.81
N GLY A 160 -17.71 -26.82 -12.80
CA GLY A 160 -18.75 -26.50 -13.78
C GLY A 160 -19.63 -25.34 -13.32
N THR A 161 -20.59 -24.92 -14.16
CA THR A 161 -21.54 -23.86 -13.79
C THR A 161 -22.33 -24.25 -12.54
N GLY A 162 -22.15 -23.49 -11.47
CA GLY A 162 -22.80 -23.74 -10.16
C GLY A 162 -22.13 -24.85 -9.34
N ASP A 163 -21.07 -25.49 -9.85
CA ASP A 163 -20.25 -26.46 -9.12
C ASP A 163 -18.83 -25.89 -9.00
N TYR A 164 -18.62 -25.15 -7.91
CA TYR A 164 -17.34 -24.60 -7.56
C TYR A 164 -17.23 -24.43 -6.05
N GLU A 165 -16.01 -24.42 -5.55
CA GLU A 165 -15.70 -24.09 -4.17
C GLU A 165 -14.78 -22.87 -4.13
N LYS A 166 -15.12 -21.89 -3.29
CA LYS A 166 -14.39 -20.62 -3.19
C LYS A 166 -13.41 -20.66 -2.02
N TYR A 167 -12.19 -20.22 -2.30
CA TYR A 167 -11.10 -20.05 -1.35
C TYR A 167 -10.61 -18.61 -1.39
N TYR A 168 -9.84 -18.21 -0.39
CA TYR A 168 -9.23 -16.89 -0.31
C TYR A 168 -7.72 -17.01 -0.16
N LEU A 169 -6.98 -16.30 -1.00
CA LEU A 169 -5.54 -16.18 -0.94
C LEU A 169 -5.16 -14.77 -0.47
N THR A 170 -4.05 -14.67 0.24
CA THR A 170 -3.49 -13.37 0.64
C THR A 170 -2.03 -13.23 0.26
N ALA A 171 -1.65 -12.04 -0.17
CA ALA A 171 -0.25 -11.66 -0.37
C ALA A 171 0.04 -10.41 0.47
N GLU A 172 0.91 -10.55 1.45
CA GLU A 172 1.34 -9.45 2.32
C GLU A 172 2.47 -8.65 1.66
N PHE A 173 2.50 -7.35 1.90
CA PHE A 173 3.55 -6.44 1.45
C PHE A 173 3.67 -5.24 2.39
N SER A 174 4.79 -4.53 2.31
CA SER A 174 5.00 -3.29 3.05
C SER A 174 5.21 -2.16 2.06
N VAL A 175 4.58 -1.03 2.34
CA VAL A 175 4.90 0.26 1.74
C VAL A 175 5.78 0.97 2.77
N ASP A 176 7.00 1.33 2.39
CA ASP A 176 7.89 2.11 3.25
C ASP A 176 8.12 3.52 2.68
N GLU A 177 8.83 4.35 3.43
CA GLU A 177 9.19 5.70 2.96
C GLU A 177 10.02 5.67 1.66
N ARG A 178 10.72 4.57 1.37
CA ARG A 178 11.42 4.39 0.09
C ARG A 178 10.45 4.04 -1.02
N THR A 179 9.38 3.29 -0.77
CA THR A 179 8.30 3.07 -1.73
C THR A 179 7.61 4.40 -2.06
N LYS A 180 7.26 5.18 -1.03
CA LYS A 180 6.67 6.53 -1.20
C LYS A 180 7.56 7.44 -2.01
N SER A 181 8.86 7.27 -1.84
CA SER A 181 9.82 8.14 -2.45
C SER A 181 10.43 7.64 -3.76
N ALA A 182 10.37 6.35 -4.07
CA ALA A 182 10.72 5.82 -5.39
C ALA A 182 9.72 6.26 -6.47
N ASP A 183 8.51 6.65 -6.05
CA ASP A 183 7.51 7.30 -6.88
C ASP A 183 7.68 8.85 -6.94
N LEU A 184 8.65 9.46 -6.23
CA LEU A 184 8.97 10.89 -6.43
C LEU A 184 9.71 11.06 -7.76
N ALA A 185 9.00 11.60 -8.76
CA ALA A 185 9.60 11.98 -10.03
C ALA A 185 10.85 12.86 -9.80
N PRO A 186 11.88 12.76 -10.66
CA PRO A 186 13.12 13.52 -10.50
C PRO A 186 12.85 15.02 -10.28
N MET A 187 13.54 15.63 -9.32
CA MET A 187 13.37 17.01 -8.88
C MET A 187 14.72 17.69 -8.71
N VAL A 188 14.75 19.01 -8.99
CA VAL A 188 15.91 19.86 -8.76
C VAL A 188 15.48 21.20 -8.17
N MET A 189 16.27 21.72 -7.23
CA MET A 189 16.12 23.07 -6.69
C MET A 189 17.10 24.01 -7.39
N ILE A 190 16.61 25.06 -8.04
CA ILE A 190 17.42 26.05 -8.74
C ILE A 190 16.89 27.45 -8.43
N LYS A 191 17.74 28.32 -7.86
CA LYS A 191 17.39 29.72 -7.51
C LYS A 191 16.12 29.82 -6.65
N GLY A 192 15.99 28.96 -5.63
CA GLY A 192 14.87 28.90 -4.69
C GLY A 192 13.57 28.32 -5.27
N LYS A 193 13.61 27.79 -6.49
CA LYS A 193 12.47 27.19 -7.19
C LYS A 193 12.65 25.69 -7.37
N LEU A 194 11.59 24.92 -7.10
CA LEU A 194 11.58 23.47 -7.27
C LEU A 194 11.00 23.10 -8.62
N TYR A 195 11.78 22.37 -9.40
CA TYR A 195 11.36 21.85 -10.70
C TYR A 195 11.24 20.34 -10.63
N GLN A 196 10.22 19.77 -11.27
CA GLN A 196 9.97 18.33 -11.36
C GLN A 196 10.02 17.89 -12.83
N ASP A 197 10.58 16.71 -13.07
CA ASP A 197 10.66 16.08 -14.39
C ASP A 197 9.26 15.83 -14.95
N THR A 198 9.07 16.20 -16.21
CA THR A 198 7.82 15.99 -16.94
C THR A 198 7.77 14.63 -17.64
N GLY A 199 8.89 13.89 -17.66
CA GLY A 199 9.08 12.66 -18.43
C GLY A 199 9.26 12.91 -19.94
N LYS A 200 9.46 14.16 -20.36
CA LYS A 200 9.59 14.55 -21.77
C LYS A 200 10.99 15.02 -22.11
N GLU A 201 11.46 14.63 -23.29
CA GLU A 201 12.65 15.24 -23.91
C GLU A 201 12.30 16.65 -24.42
N SER A 202 13.25 17.57 -24.33
CA SER A 202 13.09 18.96 -24.78
C SER A 202 12.81 19.04 -26.28
N ASP A 203 11.91 19.95 -26.66
CA ASP A 203 11.56 20.26 -28.04
C ASP A 203 12.53 21.27 -28.71
N ILE A 204 13.49 21.81 -27.97
CA ILE A 204 14.49 22.79 -28.46
C ILE A 204 15.64 22.07 -29.17
N LYS A 205 15.71 22.22 -30.50
CA LYS A 205 16.71 21.54 -31.35
C LYS A 205 18.05 22.27 -31.50
N ALA A 206 18.10 23.57 -31.21
CA ALA A 206 19.29 24.38 -31.38
C ALA A 206 19.60 25.14 -30.09
N ARG A 207 20.74 24.82 -29.47
CA ARG A 207 21.24 25.47 -28.25
C ARG A 207 22.59 26.10 -28.53
N CYS A 208 22.80 27.34 -28.06
CA CYS A 208 24.15 27.85 -27.92
C CYS A 208 24.84 27.04 -26.82
N GLY A 209 26.08 26.61 -27.04
CA GLY A 209 26.77 25.63 -26.18
C GLY A 209 27.18 26.12 -24.78
N VAL A 210 26.56 27.19 -24.26
CA VAL A 210 26.85 27.75 -22.94
C VAL A 210 25.71 27.39 -21.99
N MET A 211 26.01 26.62 -20.95
CA MET A 211 25.04 26.25 -19.90
C MET A 211 24.70 27.47 -19.02
N ASP A 212 23.46 27.55 -18.52
CA ASP A 212 23.05 28.60 -17.57
C ASP A 212 23.52 28.29 -16.14
N GLY A 213 23.74 27.01 -15.85
CA GLY A 213 24.32 26.54 -14.61
C GLY A 213 24.43 25.02 -14.59
N GLU A 214 24.69 24.49 -13.39
CA GLU A 214 24.98 23.09 -13.17
C GLU A 214 24.36 22.64 -11.84
N VAL A 215 23.81 21.42 -11.81
CA VAL A 215 23.43 20.72 -10.58
C VAL A 215 24.72 20.24 -9.91
N THR A 216 25.05 20.76 -8.74
CA THR A 216 26.36 20.53 -8.10
C THR A 216 26.31 19.58 -6.91
N SER A 217 25.11 19.22 -6.45
CA SER A 217 24.95 18.28 -5.33
C SER A 217 23.71 17.42 -5.49
N THR A 218 23.67 16.32 -4.75
CA THR A 218 22.53 15.41 -4.71
C THR A 218 22.17 15.12 -3.27
N VAL A 219 20.87 15.08 -3.00
CA VAL A 219 20.32 14.37 -1.84
C VAL A 219 20.15 12.90 -2.21
N GLY A 220 19.61 12.08 -1.31
CA GLY A 220 19.17 10.74 -1.70
C GLY A 220 18.23 10.81 -2.91
N PRO A 221 18.13 9.75 -3.74
CA PRO A 221 17.26 9.74 -4.92
C PRO A 221 15.77 9.98 -4.61
N PHE A 222 15.49 9.97 -3.32
CA PHE A 222 14.22 9.87 -2.65
C PHE A 222 14.03 10.99 -1.61
N GLU A 223 14.77 12.08 -1.76
CA GLU A 223 14.71 13.22 -0.84
C GLU A 223 14.37 14.46 -1.66
N LYS A 224 13.48 15.31 -1.15
CA LYS A 224 13.16 16.58 -1.82
C LYS A 224 14.35 17.52 -1.69
N PRO A 225 14.92 18.04 -2.79
CA PRO A 225 16.01 18.99 -2.71
C PRO A 225 15.58 20.27 -1.99
N THR A 226 16.45 20.78 -1.12
CA THR A 226 16.17 21.98 -0.30
C THR A 226 17.20 23.09 -0.47
N GLN A 227 18.30 22.82 -1.17
CA GLN A 227 19.38 23.78 -1.44
C GLN A 227 19.48 24.05 -2.94
N ASP A 228 19.91 25.25 -3.32
CA ASP A 228 20.14 25.57 -4.73
C ASP A 228 21.19 24.65 -5.37
N ASN A 229 20.92 24.27 -6.62
CA ASN A 229 21.72 23.34 -7.42
C ASN A 229 21.83 21.93 -6.79
N GLN A 230 20.82 21.52 -6.02
CA GLN A 230 20.69 20.19 -5.48
C GLN A 230 19.57 19.42 -6.20
N SER A 231 19.80 18.15 -6.51
CA SER A 231 18.78 17.26 -7.08
C SER A 231 18.60 15.99 -6.27
N ASN A 232 17.59 15.19 -6.64
CA ASN A 232 17.42 13.80 -6.18
C ASN A 232 17.71 12.79 -7.31
N PHE A 233 18.56 13.13 -8.28
CA PHE A 233 18.89 12.25 -9.40
C PHE A 233 20.38 12.27 -9.78
N GLY A 234 21.21 12.89 -8.93
CA GLY A 234 22.65 13.02 -9.12
C GLY A 234 23.13 14.46 -9.24
N SER A 235 24.39 14.62 -9.64
CA SER A 235 25.04 15.92 -9.80
C SER A 235 25.83 15.94 -11.11
N GLU A 236 26.51 17.06 -11.37
CA GLU A 236 27.32 17.30 -12.57
C GLU A 236 26.49 17.39 -13.86
N TYR A 237 25.22 17.78 -13.73
CA TYR A 237 24.31 17.98 -14.86
C TYR A 237 24.16 19.47 -15.19
N GLY A 238 24.53 19.86 -16.41
CA GLY A 238 24.28 21.20 -16.92
C GLY A 238 22.79 21.45 -17.16
N TYR A 239 22.32 22.66 -16.90
CA TYR A 239 20.94 23.06 -17.17
C TYR A 239 20.84 24.38 -17.96
N GLN A 240 19.72 24.58 -18.63
CA GLN A 240 19.36 25.81 -19.32
C GLN A 240 17.90 26.17 -19.05
N PHE A 241 17.62 27.42 -18.71
CA PHE A 241 16.27 27.93 -18.57
C PHE A 241 15.61 28.00 -19.94
N VAL A 242 14.37 27.50 -20.01
CA VAL A 242 13.55 27.60 -21.22
C VAL A 242 12.65 28.84 -21.10
N ASP A 243 12.01 28.99 -19.95
CA ASP A 243 11.19 30.15 -19.60
C ASP A 243 11.13 30.31 -18.06
N GLU A 244 10.23 31.14 -17.55
CA GLU A 244 10.10 31.42 -16.12
C GLU A 244 9.64 30.22 -15.27
N ARG A 245 9.06 29.21 -15.92
CA ARG A 245 8.43 28.03 -15.32
C ARG A 245 9.11 26.73 -15.70
N SER A 246 10.09 26.73 -16.60
CA SER A 246 10.72 25.49 -17.06
C SER A 246 12.22 25.61 -17.27
N VAL A 247 12.89 24.49 -17.01
CA VAL A 247 14.32 24.31 -17.16
C VAL A 247 14.55 22.98 -17.87
N ASP A 248 15.49 22.96 -18.81
CA ASP A 248 15.96 21.74 -19.41
C ASP A 248 17.28 21.33 -18.77
N ILE A 249 17.42 20.06 -18.44
CA ILE A 249 18.62 19.50 -17.81
C ILE A 249 19.24 18.49 -18.77
N PHE A 250 20.54 18.61 -19.01
CA PHE A 250 21.27 17.71 -19.89
C PHE A 250 21.76 16.48 -19.11
N MET A 251 21.11 15.33 -19.35
CA MET A 251 21.39 14.07 -18.67
C MET A 251 21.27 12.92 -19.67
N ASN A 252 22.14 11.91 -19.57
CA ASN A 252 22.11 10.74 -20.47
C ASN A 252 22.10 11.11 -21.96
N GLU A 253 22.95 12.07 -22.35
CA GLU A 253 23.07 12.60 -23.72
C GLU A 253 21.79 13.26 -24.28
N LYS A 254 20.81 13.56 -23.42
CA LYS A 254 19.51 14.13 -23.78
C LYS A 254 19.21 15.36 -22.94
N TRP A 255 18.38 16.25 -23.48
CA TRP A 255 17.80 17.36 -22.73
C TRP A 255 16.43 16.95 -22.23
N LEU A 256 16.25 16.86 -20.91
CA LEU A 256 14.98 16.50 -20.28
C LEU A 256 14.31 17.75 -19.71
N ARG A 257 13.00 17.88 -19.91
CA ARG A 257 12.20 19.04 -19.50
C ARG A 257 11.70 18.87 -18.08
N PHE A 258 12.02 19.86 -17.24
CA PHE A 258 11.50 20.00 -15.89
C PHE A 258 10.64 21.26 -15.79
N GLU A 259 9.54 21.18 -15.03
CA GLU A 259 8.59 22.27 -14.82
C GLU A 259 8.48 22.63 -13.34
N LEU A 260 8.28 23.93 -13.09
CA LEU A 260 8.13 24.52 -11.77
C LEU A 260 6.88 23.98 -11.06
N LEU A 261 7.10 23.43 -9.86
CA LEU A 261 6.05 23.03 -8.91
C LEU A 261 5.38 24.23 -8.22
#